data_AF-A0A6L3VAV1-F1
#
_entry.id   AF-A0A6L3VAV1-F1
#
_cell.length_a   1.000
_cell.length_b   1.000
_cell.length_c   1.000
_cell.angle_alpha   90.00
_cell.angle_beta   90.00
_cell.angle_gamma   90.00
#
_symmetry.space_group_name_H-M   'P 1'
#
loop_
_entity.id
_entity.type
_entity.pdbx_description
1 polymer ?
#
loop_
_entity_poly.entity_id
_entity_poly.type
_entity_poly.pdbx_seq_one_letter_code
_entity_poly.pdbx_strand_id
1 'polypeptide(L)'
;MARRMRQNSNMRIRVDGVEDIIRALQRADEALQKELHDLISECAEIVFREADARVPILSGKARNTLRIEVGKNDKGVFYANVVVGNGTGKTDPYYITFYELGTSRQEPRPFMRPSLDKSKSKIRAHLIAGLRAAIARQGS
;
A
#
# COMPACT_ATOMS: atom_id res chain seq x y z
N MET A 1 22.96 -0.68 -63.63
CA MET A 1 22.41 -1.74 -62.74
C MET A 1 22.83 -1.45 -61.30
N ALA A 2 21.84 -1.51 -60.39
CA ALA A 2 21.91 -1.67 -58.93
C ALA A 2 22.66 -0.64 -58.05
N ARG A 3 21.86 0.31 -57.54
CA ARG A 3 22.05 1.14 -56.34
C ARG A 3 22.15 0.24 -55.09
N ARG A 4 23.27 0.30 -54.34
CA ARG A 4 23.35 -0.30 -53.00
C ARG A 4 23.31 0.79 -51.93
N MET A 5 22.09 1.13 -51.55
CA MET A 5 21.78 1.97 -50.38
C MET A 5 22.25 1.21 -49.13
N ARG A 6 23.27 1.73 -48.44
CA ARG A 6 23.65 1.29 -47.11
C ARG A 6 22.58 1.79 -46.13
N GLN A 7 21.58 0.96 -45.85
CA GLN A 7 20.57 1.23 -44.83
C GLN A 7 21.24 1.21 -43.44
N ASN A 8 21.51 2.40 -42.89
CA ASN A 8 21.78 2.56 -41.46
C ASN A 8 20.51 2.21 -40.69
N SER A 9 20.39 0.98 -40.20
CA SER A 9 19.30 0.56 -39.32
C SER A 9 19.69 0.86 -37.86
N ASN A 10 19.73 2.15 -37.51
CA ASN A 10 19.68 2.53 -36.10
C ASN A 10 18.24 2.31 -35.63
N MET A 11 17.95 1.12 -35.10
CA MET A 11 16.67 0.82 -34.46
C MET A 11 16.63 1.56 -33.11
N ARG A 12 16.19 2.82 -33.14
CA ARG A 12 15.91 3.60 -31.93
C ARG A 12 14.55 3.17 -31.39
N ILE A 13 14.55 2.32 -30.37
CA ILE A 13 13.39 2.15 -29.50
C ILE A 13 13.46 3.28 -28.47
N ARG A 14 12.61 4.29 -28.63
CA ARG A 14 12.42 5.34 -27.63
C ARG A 14 11.35 4.85 -26.65
N VAL A 15 11.72 4.69 -25.38
CA VAL A 15 10.79 4.32 -24.32
C VAL A 15 10.23 5.62 -23.74
N ASP A 16 9.16 6.12 -24.34
CA ASP A 16 8.47 7.36 -23.92
C ASP A 16 7.49 7.13 -22.75
N GLY A 17 7.61 6.04 -21.99
CA GLY A 17 6.61 5.68 -20.97
C GLY A 17 6.59 6.59 -19.73
N VAL A 18 7.72 7.19 -19.34
CA VAL A 18 7.81 7.95 -18.08
C VAL A 18 7.08 9.29 -18.18
N GLU A 19 7.15 9.95 -19.33
CA GLU A 19 6.56 11.27 -19.53
C GLU A 19 5.04 11.19 -19.67
N ASP A 20 4.52 10.14 -20.31
CA ASP A 20 3.10 9.83 -20.37
C ASP A 20 2.53 9.44 -18.99
N ILE A 21 3.29 8.67 -18.20
CA ILE A 21 2.94 8.36 -16.81
C ILE A 21 2.89 9.63 -15.95
N ILE A 22 3.88 10.52 -16.09
CA ILE A 22 3.92 11.81 -15.38
C ILE A 22 2.75 12.69 -15.79
N ARG A 23 2.40 12.76 -17.08
CA ARG A 23 1.26 13.55 -17.58
C ARG A 23 -0.09 12.98 -17.15
N ALA A 24 -0.25 11.65 -17.15
CA ALA A 24 -1.45 10.97 -16.64
C ALA A 24 -1.61 11.17 -15.12
N LEU A 25 -0.50 11.15 -14.36
CA LEU A 25 -0.49 11.45 -12.94
C LEU A 25 -0.78 12.94 -12.65
N GLN A 26 -0.25 13.85 -13.46
CA GLN A 26 -0.45 15.31 -13.30
C GLN A 26 -1.87 15.75 -13.68
N ARG A 27 -2.55 15.02 -14.56
CA ARG A 27 -3.93 15.25 -14.96
C ARG A 27 -4.91 14.24 -14.35
N ALA A 28 -4.50 13.54 -13.28
CA ALA A 28 -5.31 12.52 -12.64
C ALA A 28 -6.70 13.07 -12.34
N ASP A 29 -7.69 12.61 -13.11
CA ASP A 29 -9.08 12.93 -12.89
C ASP A 29 -9.55 12.35 -11.55
N GLU A 30 -10.70 12.81 -11.06
CA GLU A 30 -11.27 12.31 -9.80
C GLU A 30 -11.44 10.78 -9.80
N ALA A 31 -11.62 10.17 -10.99
CA ALA A 31 -11.73 8.74 -11.16
C ALA A 31 -10.41 8.01 -10.87
N LEU A 32 -9.28 8.47 -11.42
CA LEU A 32 -7.96 7.92 -11.13
C LEU A 32 -7.58 8.13 -9.66
N GLN A 33 -7.91 9.29 -9.09
CA GLN A 33 -7.69 9.52 -7.65
C GLN A 33 -8.46 8.52 -6.79
N LYS A 34 -9.71 8.23 -7.14
CA LYS A 34 -10.53 7.22 -6.48
C LYS A 34 -9.94 5.82 -6.65
N GLU A 35 -9.50 5.44 -7.85
CA GLU A 35 -8.85 4.14 -8.08
C GLU A 35 -7.56 3.98 -7.25
N LEU A 36 -6.74 5.02 -7.16
CA LEU A 36 -5.54 5.01 -6.32
C LEU A 36 -5.86 4.91 -4.83
N HIS A 37 -6.91 5.62 -4.38
CA HIS A 37 -7.41 5.51 -3.01
C HIS A 37 -7.87 4.09 -2.68
N ASP A 38 -8.64 3.47 -3.58
CA ASP A 38 -9.14 2.11 -3.40
C ASP A 38 -7.98 1.10 -3.42
N LEU A 39 -7.01 1.25 -4.32
CA LEU A 39 -5.82 0.41 -4.38
C LEU A 39 -4.97 0.48 -3.10
N ILE A 40 -4.82 1.66 -2.50
CA ILE A 40 -4.11 1.83 -1.22
C ILE A 40 -4.89 1.14 -0.08
N SER A 41 -6.21 1.24 -0.09
CA SER A 41 -7.09 0.56 0.88
C SER A 41 -6.96 -0.96 0.77
N GLU A 42 -6.95 -1.50 -0.45
CA GLU A 42 -6.72 -2.93 -0.71
C GLU A 42 -5.33 -3.39 -0.25
N CYS A 43 -4.31 -2.57 -0.43
CA CYS A 43 -2.97 -2.87 0.09
C CYS A 43 -2.95 -2.94 1.63
N ALA A 44 -3.69 -2.07 2.30
CA ALA A 44 -3.83 -2.09 3.75
C ALA A 44 -4.60 -3.33 4.24
N GLU A 45 -5.60 -3.80 3.50
CA GLU A 45 -6.35 -5.03 3.79
C GLU A 45 -5.44 -6.27 3.81
N ILE A 46 -4.42 -6.33 2.95
CA ILE A 46 -3.41 -7.41 2.99
C ILE A 46 -2.69 -7.43 4.34
N VAL A 47 -2.25 -6.25 4.81
CA VAL A 47 -1.56 -6.12 6.11
C VAL A 47 -2.51 -6.40 7.26
N PHE A 48 -3.75 -5.91 7.19
CA PHE A 48 -4.79 -6.13 8.18
C PHE A 48 -5.01 -7.62 8.42
N ARG A 49 -5.16 -8.43 7.36
CA ARG A 49 -5.37 -9.88 7.50
C ARG A 49 -4.20 -10.59 8.15
N GLU A 50 -2.96 -10.19 7.83
CA GLU A 50 -1.77 -10.76 8.48
C GLU A 50 -1.66 -10.30 9.94
N ALA A 51 -2.09 -9.07 10.27
CA ALA A 51 -2.14 -8.56 11.63
C ALA A 51 -3.24 -9.25 12.46
N ASP A 52 -4.43 -9.45 11.90
CA ASP A 52 -5.55 -10.17 12.51
C ASP A 52 -5.17 -11.61 12.88
N ALA A 53 -4.39 -12.28 12.03
CA ALA A 53 -3.89 -13.63 12.27
C ALA A 53 -2.83 -13.71 13.40
N ARG A 54 -2.22 -12.59 13.80
CA ARG A 54 -1.13 -12.55 14.80
C ARG A 54 -1.49 -11.81 16.07
N VAL A 55 -2.55 -11.00 16.06
CA VAL A 55 -2.95 -10.21 17.22
C VAL A 55 -3.24 -11.16 18.40
N PRO A 56 -2.71 -10.90 19.61
CA PRO A 56 -2.92 -11.77 20.74
C PRO A 56 -4.40 -11.81 21.17
N ILE A 57 -4.98 -13.01 21.17
CA ILE A 57 -6.39 -13.25 21.55
C ILE A 57 -6.45 -13.76 22.99
N LEU A 58 -6.27 -12.88 23.96
CA LEU A 58 -6.52 -13.20 25.37
C LEU A 58 -8.01 -13.08 25.73
N SER A 59 -8.63 -11.97 25.32
CA SER A 59 -10.05 -11.66 25.59
C SER A 59 -10.82 -11.22 24.34
N GLY A 60 -10.19 -11.28 23.15
CA GLY A 60 -10.75 -10.76 21.90
C GLY A 60 -10.79 -9.24 21.77
N LYS A 61 -10.69 -8.48 22.87
CA LYS A 61 -10.78 -7.01 22.87
C LYS A 61 -9.77 -6.33 21.95
N ALA A 62 -8.53 -6.83 21.87
CA ALA A 62 -7.50 -6.29 20.97
C ALA A 62 -7.78 -6.56 19.50
N ARG A 63 -8.34 -7.73 19.18
CA ARG A 63 -8.77 -8.04 17.81
C ARG A 63 -9.91 -7.15 17.37
N ASN A 64 -10.87 -6.90 18.27
CA ASN A 64 -12.05 -6.07 17.98
C ASN A 64 -11.73 -4.58 17.74
N THR A 65 -10.53 -4.11 18.06
CA THR A 65 -10.07 -2.75 17.79
C THR A 65 -9.13 -2.65 16.60
N LEU A 66 -8.79 -3.77 15.96
CA LEU A 66 -8.00 -3.76 14.73
C LEU A 66 -8.85 -3.14 13.61
N ARG A 67 -8.33 -2.12 12.93
CA ARG A 67 -9.04 -1.41 11.87
C ARG A 67 -8.09 -0.77 10.86
N ILE A 68 -8.63 -0.44 9.70
CA ILE A 68 -7.95 0.32 8.65
C ILE A 68 -8.44 1.76 8.72
N GLU A 69 -7.51 2.71 8.75
CA GLU A 69 -7.79 4.14 8.62
C GLU A 69 -7.19 4.63 7.31
N VAL A 70 -8.03 5.12 6.40
CA VAL A 70 -7.60 5.66 5.11
C VAL A 70 -7.80 7.18 5.14
N GLY A 71 -6.84 7.92 4.59
CA GLY A 71 -6.90 9.36 4.60
C GLY A 71 -6.00 9.99 3.55
N LYS A 72 -5.99 11.32 3.56
CA LYS A 72 -5.16 12.17 2.70
C LYS A 72 -4.44 13.16 3.60
N ASN A 73 -3.14 13.33 3.42
CA ASN A 73 -2.39 14.33 4.18
C ASN A 73 -2.52 15.73 3.56
N ASP A 74 -1.99 16.76 4.23
CA ASP A 74 -2.04 18.16 3.80
C ASP A 74 -1.40 18.41 2.42
N LYS A 75 -0.53 17.50 1.96
CA LYS A 75 0.12 17.53 0.64
C LYS A 75 -0.68 16.79 -0.43
N GLY A 76 -1.85 16.28 -0.08
CA GLY A 76 -2.72 15.55 -0.97
C GLY A 76 -2.32 14.11 -1.25
N VAL A 77 -1.42 13.53 -0.46
CA VAL A 77 -0.97 12.14 -0.61
C VAL A 77 -1.89 11.22 0.18
N PHE A 78 -2.47 10.22 -0.50
CA PHE A 78 -3.27 9.18 0.13
C PHE A 78 -2.41 8.24 0.97
N TYR A 79 -2.94 7.83 2.12
CA TYR A 79 -2.32 6.85 3.01
C TYR A 79 -3.37 5.94 3.60
N ALA A 80 -2.94 4.75 4.03
CA ALA A 80 -3.75 3.86 4.85
C ALA A 80 -2.91 3.32 6.01
N ASN A 81 -3.47 3.41 7.21
CA ASN A 81 -2.90 2.89 8.44
C ASN A 81 -3.67 1.63 8.86
N VAL A 82 -2.94 0.61 9.30
CA VAL A 82 -3.53 -0.51 10.06
C VAL A 82 -3.25 -0.24 11.53
N VAL A 83 -4.32 -0.08 12.31
CA VAL A 83 -4.25 0.36 13.71
C VAL A 83 -4.89 -0.68 14.59
N VAL A 84 -4.30 -0.91 15.77
CA VAL A 84 -4.85 -1.76 16.83
C VAL A 84 -4.93 -0.95 18.12
N GLY A 85 -6.04 -1.03 18.82
CA GLY A 85 -6.37 -0.13 19.92
C GLY A 85 -7.15 1.12 19.46
N ASN A 86 -7.81 1.76 20.41
CA ASN A 86 -8.74 2.87 20.17
C ASN A 86 -8.21 4.24 20.60
N GLY A 87 -7.06 4.32 21.28
CA GLY A 87 -6.47 5.59 21.74
C GLY A 87 -7.38 6.41 22.69
N THR A 88 -8.57 5.91 23.02
CA THR A 88 -9.64 6.58 23.76
C THR A 88 -10.27 5.54 24.68
N GLY A 89 -10.07 5.73 25.98
CA GLY A 89 -10.33 4.72 27.00
C GLY A 89 -11.81 4.33 27.15
N LYS A 90 -12.01 3.00 27.27
CA LYS A 90 -13.00 2.25 28.09
C LYS A 90 -13.10 0.79 27.59
N THR A 91 -12.86 0.56 26.30
CA THR A 91 -12.71 -0.77 25.65
C THR A 91 -11.34 -0.98 25.01
N ASP A 92 -10.49 0.06 25.02
CA ASP A 92 -9.14 0.03 24.49
C ASP A 92 -8.27 -0.98 25.24
N PRO A 93 -7.60 -1.93 24.57
CA PRO A 93 -6.61 -2.76 25.21
C PRO A 93 -5.37 -1.88 25.40
N TYR A 94 -5.40 -1.03 26.43
CA TYR A 94 -4.30 -0.15 26.85
C TYR A 94 -2.94 -0.85 26.86
N TYR A 95 -2.94 -2.16 27.13
CA TYR A 95 -1.75 -3.01 27.18
C TYR A 95 -1.26 -3.57 25.85
N ILE A 96 -1.99 -3.42 24.73
CA ILE A 96 -1.60 -4.01 23.44
C ILE A 96 -0.33 -3.37 22.88
N THR A 97 -0.17 -2.06 23.05
CA THR A 97 1.04 -1.33 22.63
C THR A 97 2.25 -1.76 23.46
N PHE A 98 2.07 -1.93 24.77
CA PHE A 98 3.12 -2.44 25.65
C PHE A 98 3.45 -3.91 25.35
N TYR A 99 2.51 -4.68 24.80
CA TYR A 99 2.77 -6.02 24.33
C TYR A 99 3.62 -6.03 23.06
N GLU A 100 3.31 -5.18 22.07
CA GLU A 100 4.10 -5.04 20.82
C GLU A 100 5.54 -4.56 21.12
N LEU A 101 5.69 -3.51 21.93
CA LEU A 101 6.95 -2.81 22.13
C LEU A 101 7.76 -3.29 23.34
N GLY A 102 7.13 -4.04 24.24
CA GLY A 102 7.74 -4.44 25.51
C GLY A 102 7.68 -3.35 26.58
N THR A 103 8.11 -3.72 27.78
CA THR A 103 8.25 -2.85 28.95
C THR A 103 9.52 -3.23 29.71
N SER A 104 9.88 -2.48 30.76
CA SER A 104 11.00 -2.84 31.63
C SER A 104 10.86 -4.21 32.32
N ARG A 105 9.65 -4.79 32.37
CA ARG A 105 9.36 -6.07 33.03
C ARG A 105 8.87 -7.17 32.07
N GLN A 106 8.78 -6.88 30.77
CA GLN A 106 8.30 -7.82 29.76
C GLN A 106 8.99 -7.56 28.42
N GLU A 107 9.56 -8.59 27.82
CA GLU A 107 10.15 -8.48 26.47
C GLU A 107 9.09 -8.12 25.40
N PRO A 108 9.50 -7.44 24.31
CA PRO A 108 8.62 -7.13 23.19
C PRO A 108 8.10 -8.39 22.51
N ARG A 109 6.82 -8.40 22.16
CA ARG A 109 6.16 -9.48 21.42
C ARG A 109 5.51 -8.91 20.17
N PRO A 110 6.31 -8.54 19.16
CA PRO A 110 5.83 -7.82 18.00
C PRO A 110 4.95 -8.71 17.12
N PHE A 111 3.84 -8.15 16.67
CA PHE A 111 2.88 -8.75 15.74
C PHE A 111 2.57 -7.81 14.58
N MET A 112 2.53 -6.49 14.79
CA MET A 112 2.27 -5.51 13.72
C MET A 112 3.43 -5.43 12.73
N ARG A 113 4.66 -5.23 13.22
CA ARG A 113 5.82 -5.12 12.34
C ARG A 113 6.05 -6.40 11.51
N PRO A 114 6.01 -7.60 12.10
CA PRO A 114 6.10 -8.85 11.34
C PRO A 114 4.97 -9.05 10.32
N SER A 115 3.78 -8.51 10.56
CA SER A 115 2.65 -8.57 9.62
C SER A 115 2.92 -7.73 8.37
N LEU A 116 3.44 -6.52 8.56
CA LEU A 116 3.88 -5.68 7.45
C LEU A 116 5.02 -6.36 6.67
N ASP A 117 6.06 -6.84 7.37
CA ASP A 117 7.23 -7.44 6.74
C ASP A 117 6.89 -8.65 5.87
N LYS A 118 5.98 -9.53 6.35
CA LYS A 118 5.50 -10.68 5.57
C LYS A 118 4.59 -10.27 4.39
N SER A 119 3.90 -9.14 4.50
CA SER A 119 2.99 -8.64 3.46
C SER A 119 3.70 -7.90 2.33
N LYS A 120 4.93 -7.42 2.53
CA LYS A 120 5.65 -6.55 1.57
C LYS A 120 5.63 -7.05 0.13
N SER A 121 5.90 -8.34 -0.10
CA SER A 121 5.91 -8.91 -1.46
C SER A 121 4.52 -8.90 -2.10
N LYS A 122 3.49 -9.27 -1.34
CA LYS A 122 2.08 -9.25 -1.78
C LYS A 122 1.62 -7.83 -2.07
N ILE A 123 1.91 -6.87 -1.18
CA ILE A 123 1.61 -5.44 -1.37
C ILE A 123 2.26 -4.94 -2.66
N ARG A 124 3.55 -5.22 -2.85
CA ARG A 124 4.29 -4.77 -4.05
C ARG A 124 3.67 -5.33 -5.33
N ALA A 125 3.34 -6.63 -5.34
CA ALA A 125 2.71 -7.26 -6.50
C ALA A 125 1.33 -6.65 -6.79
N HIS A 126 0.51 -6.48 -5.75
CA HIS A 126 -0.84 -5.90 -5.85
C HIS A 126 -0.81 -4.46 -6.34
N LEU A 127 0.06 -3.63 -5.76
CA LEU A 127 0.25 -2.23 -6.15
C LEU A 127 0.69 -2.10 -7.62
N ILE A 128 1.67 -2.90 -8.07
CA ILE A 128 2.13 -2.87 -9.47
C ILE A 128 1.01 -3.29 -10.42
N ALA A 129 0.26 -4.34 -10.08
CA ALA A 129 -0.86 -4.80 -10.91
C ALA A 129 -1.97 -3.75 -11.01
N GLY A 130 -2.37 -3.16 -9.87
CA GLY A 130 -3.38 -2.11 -9.81
C GLY A 130 -2.98 -0.85 -10.57
N LEU A 131 -1.74 -0.38 -10.41
CA LEU A 131 -1.23 0.78 -11.14
C LEU A 131 -1.21 0.54 -12.66
N ARG A 132 -0.79 -0.65 -13.11
CA ARG A 132 -0.83 -1.01 -14.53
C ARG A 132 -2.25 -0.98 -15.10
N ALA A 133 -3.22 -1.52 -14.34
CA ALA A 133 -4.61 -1.52 -14.75
C ALA A 133 -5.19 -0.09 -14.83
N ALA A 134 -4.90 0.75 -13.83
CA ALA A 134 -5.36 2.13 -13.78
C ALA A 134 -4.82 2.96 -14.97
N ILE A 135 -3.52 2.81 -15.27
CA ILE A 135 -2.89 3.50 -16.41
C ILE A 135 -3.49 3.02 -17.75
N ALA A 136 -3.71 1.71 -17.91
CA ALA A 136 -4.28 1.17 -19.15
C ALA A 136 -5.70 1.70 -19.42
N ARG A 137 -6.51 1.92 -18.38
CA ARG A 137 -7.85 2.50 -18.50
C ARG A 137 -7.84 3.97 -18.94
N GLN A 138 -6.84 4.73 -18.51
CA GLN A 138 -6.72 6.16 -18.80
C GLN A 138 -6.08 6.46 -20.17
N GLY A 139 -5.33 5.49 -20.74
CA GLY A 139 -4.78 5.58 -22.09
C GLY A 139 -5.67 5.03 -23.19
N SER A 140 -6.92 4.65 -22.87
CA SER A 140 -7.95 4.17 -23.81
C SER A 140 -8.93 5.30 -24.13
#